data_AF-A0A925RJE3-F1
#
_entry.id   AF-A0A925RJE3-F1
#
_cell.length_a   1.000
_cell.length_b   1.000
_cell.length_c   1.000
_cell.angle_alpha   90.00
_cell.angle_beta   90.00
_cell.angle_gamma   90.00
#
_symmetry.space_group_name_H-M   'P 1'
#
loop_
_entity.id
_entity.type
_entity.pdbx_description
1 polymer ?
#
loop_
_entity_poly.entity_id
_entity_poly.type
_entity_poly.pdbx_seq_one_letter_code
_entity_poly.pdbx_strand_id
1 'polypeptide(L)'
;MVLVLAGFGAAAHAEPPAVPPAPPAPALQATFGFDVFKPKKACVKVTGALLTRLKTYPCVGPATDTASGKPTVATCKAKRGRSEYMLFATAADCNEERETQLANGAGD
;
A
#
# COMPACT_ATOMS: atom_id res chain seq x y z
N MET A 1 -8.62 6.38 -70.62
CA MET A 1 -9.04 5.13 -69.94
C MET A 1 -9.01 5.43 -68.44
N VAL A 2 -10.18 5.66 -67.86
CA VAL A 2 -10.35 6.07 -66.46
C VAL A 2 -11.23 5.03 -65.81
N LEU A 3 -10.73 4.35 -64.77
CA LEU A 3 -11.61 3.76 -63.77
C LEU A 3 -10.91 3.86 -62.41
N VAL A 4 -11.39 4.79 -61.61
CA VAL A 4 -10.96 5.04 -60.23
C VAL A 4 -11.73 4.07 -59.33
N LEU A 5 -11.03 3.16 -58.66
CA LEU A 5 -11.59 2.30 -57.62
C LEU A 5 -11.41 2.99 -56.26
N ALA A 6 -12.51 3.52 -55.72
CA ALA A 6 -12.59 4.02 -54.35
C ALA A 6 -12.87 2.86 -53.40
N GLY A 7 -11.86 2.42 -52.65
CA GLY A 7 -12.01 1.47 -51.55
C GLY A 7 -12.16 2.22 -50.22
N PHE A 8 -13.35 2.16 -49.62
CA PHE A 8 -13.59 2.61 -48.25
C PHE A 8 -13.15 1.49 -47.29
N GLY A 9 -12.00 1.67 -46.65
CA GLY A 9 -11.55 0.81 -45.56
C GLY A 9 -12.37 1.06 -44.29
N ALA A 10 -13.00 0.02 -43.77
CA ALA A 10 -13.64 0.03 -42.46
C ALA A 10 -12.58 0.23 -41.37
N ALA A 11 -12.62 1.36 -40.67
CA ALA A 11 -11.81 1.59 -39.49
C ALA A 11 -12.34 0.72 -38.34
N ALA A 12 -11.70 -0.42 -38.12
CA ALA A 12 -11.87 -1.22 -36.93
C ALA A 12 -11.53 -0.36 -35.70
N HIS A 13 -12.56 -0.02 -34.92
CA HIS A 13 -12.37 0.55 -33.59
C HIS A 13 -11.81 -0.58 -32.71
N ALA A 14 -10.50 -0.53 -32.44
CA ALA A 14 -9.90 -1.39 -31.44
C ALA A 14 -10.46 -1.00 -30.07
N GLU A 15 -11.25 -1.87 -29.47
CA GLU A 15 -11.63 -1.76 -28.06
C GLU A 15 -10.34 -1.71 -27.22
N PRO A 16 -10.20 -0.73 -26.31
CA PRO A 16 -9.04 -0.66 -25.43
C PRO A 16 -8.99 -1.94 -24.58
N PRO A 17 -7.79 -2.49 -24.33
CA PRO A 17 -7.63 -3.70 -23.54
C PRO A 17 -8.27 -3.51 -22.17
N ALA A 18 -9.10 -4.47 -21.76
CA ALA A 18 -9.73 -4.50 -20.46
C ALA A 18 -8.65 -4.44 -19.36
N VAL A 19 -8.64 -3.37 -18.57
CA VAL A 19 -7.75 -3.24 -17.43
C VAL A 19 -8.15 -4.31 -16.40
N PRO A 20 -7.24 -5.18 -15.95
CA PRO A 20 -7.57 -6.17 -14.93
C PRO A 20 -8.07 -5.47 -13.65
N PRO A 21 -9.04 -6.08 -12.93
CA PRO A 21 -9.54 -5.50 -11.69
C PRO A 21 -8.39 -5.32 -10.70
N ALA A 22 -8.34 -4.15 -10.06
CA ALA A 22 -7.35 -3.88 -9.02
C ALA A 22 -7.47 -4.93 -7.89
N PRO A 23 -6.36 -5.41 -7.33
CA PRO A 23 -6.40 -6.36 -6.23
C PRO A 23 -7.23 -5.80 -5.05
N PRO A 24 -7.95 -6.67 -4.32
CA PRO A 24 -8.76 -6.23 -3.18
C PRO A 24 -7.88 -5.51 -2.17
N ALA A 25 -8.34 -4.35 -1.69
CA ALA A 25 -7.64 -3.59 -0.68
C ALA A 25 -7.41 -4.47 0.57
N PRO A 26 -6.19 -4.48 1.14
CA PRO A 26 -5.89 -5.32 2.30
C PRO A 26 -6.82 -5.00 3.46
N ALA A 27 -7.27 -6.03 4.17
CA ALA A 27 -8.10 -5.86 5.35
C ALA A 27 -7.27 -5.24 6.49
N LEU A 28 -7.30 -3.91 6.60
CA LEU A 28 -6.53 -3.16 7.60
C LEU A 28 -7.08 -3.31 9.03
N GLN A 29 -8.33 -3.78 9.15
CA GLN A 29 -9.01 -3.90 10.45
C GLN A 29 -8.36 -5.00 11.30
N ALA A 30 -8.37 -4.79 12.62
CA ALA A 30 -7.79 -5.70 13.60
C ALA A 30 -6.27 -5.95 13.48
N THR A 31 -5.56 -5.16 12.66
CA THR A 31 -4.09 -5.13 12.64
C THR A 31 -3.53 -4.19 13.70
N PHE A 32 -2.22 -4.24 13.90
CA PHE A 32 -1.46 -3.31 14.74
C PHE A 32 -0.45 -2.57 13.87
N GLY A 33 -0.23 -1.29 14.13
CA GLY A 33 0.74 -0.53 13.35
C GLY A 33 1.37 0.62 14.12
N PHE A 34 2.48 1.10 13.57
CA PHE A 34 3.19 2.28 14.03
C PHE A 34 3.61 3.13 12.83
N ASP A 35 3.89 4.42 13.07
CA ASP A 35 4.44 5.32 12.05
C ASP A 35 5.97 5.16 12.03
N VAL A 36 6.53 4.72 10.91
CA VAL A 36 7.97 4.46 10.72
C VAL A 36 8.79 5.73 10.92
N PHE A 37 8.22 6.91 10.64
CA PHE A 37 8.86 8.19 10.93
C PHE A 37 8.76 8.61 12.40
N LYS A 38 8.00 7.87 13.23
CA LYS A 38 7.82 8.14 14.67
C LYS A 38 7.87 6.84 15.48
N PRO A 39 8.93 6.03 15.38
CA PRO A 39 8.95 4.70 16.01
C PRO A 39 9.08 4.77 17.55
N LYS A 40 9.37 5.96 18.10
CA LYS A 40 9.24 6.27 19.54
C LYS A 40 7.78 6.18 20.03
N LYS A 41 6.79 6.25 19.14
CA LYS A 41 5.37 6.03 19.48
C LYS A 41 5.08 4.53 19.51
N ALA A 42 4.35 4.10 20.52
CA ALA A 42 3.95 2.70 20.67
C ALA A 42 3.12 2.21 19.48
N CYS A 43 3.19 0.91 19.24
CA CYS A 43 2.27 0.23 18.33
C CYS A 43 0.83 0.37 18.82
N VAL A 44 -0.08 0.69 17.91
CA VAL A 44 -1.50 0.87 18.21
C VAL A 44 -2.35 -0.03 17.33
N LYS A 45 -3.48 -0.48 17.87
CA LYS A 45 -4.47 -1.22 17.09
C LYS A 45 -5.07 -0.30 16.01
N VAL A 46 -5.19 -0.80 14.79
CA VAL A 46 -5.78 -0.06 13.67
C VAL A 46 -7.30 -0.08 13.79
N THR A 47 -7.84 0.96 14.43
CA THR A 47 -9.28 1.18 14.61
C THR A 47 -9.63 2.67 14.51
N GLY A 48 -10.93 2.98 14.50
CA GLY A 48 -11.46 4.35 14.60
C GLY A 48 -10.81 5.33 13.62
N ALA A 49 -10.31 6.44 14.15
CA ALA A 49 -9.69 7.51 13.36
C ALA A 49 -8.43 7.06 12.59
N LEU A 50 -7.64 6.14 13.14
CA LEU A 50 -6.46 5.62 12.45
C LEU A 50 -6.87 4.80 11.23
N LEU A 51 -7.85 3.90 11.37
CA LEU A 51 -8.38 3.13 10.24
C LEU A 51 -8.94 4.05 9.15
N THR A 52 -9.76 5.05 9.52
CA THR A 52 -10.30 6.03 8.57
C THR A 52 -9.20 6.77 7.82
N ARG A 53 -8.11 7.15 8.53
CA ARG A 53 -6.94 7.80 7.92
C ARG A 53 -6.23 6.86 6.94
N LEU A 54 -5.94 5.63 7.35
CA LEU A 54 -5.20 4.66 6.53
C LEU A 54 -5.96 4.25 5.26
N LYS A 55 -7.30 4.25 5.28
CA LYS A 55 -8.13 4.05 4.07
C LYS A 55 -7.90 5.10 2.98
N THR A 56 -7.37 6.27 3.33
CA THR A 56 -7.02 7.33 2.36
C THR A 56 -5.59 7.21 1.82
N TYR A 57 -4.79 6.31 2.39
CA TYR A 57 -3.39 6.12 2.03
C TYR A 57 -3.26 5.01 0.99
N PRO A 58 -2.40 5.15 -0.03
CA PRO A 58 -1.96 4.00 -0.80
C PRO A 58 -1.29 3.00 0.13
N CYS A 59 -1.84 1.78 0.16
CA CYS A 59 -1.28 0.66 0.90
C CYS A 59 -0.76 -0.38 -0.10
N VAL A 60 0.48 -0.81 0.10
CA VAL A 60 1.04 -1.97 -0.57
C VAL A 60 0.74 -3.19 0.30
N GLY A 61 0.51 -4.33 -0.35
CA GLY A 61 0.18 -5.59 0.31
C GLY A 61 1.29 -6.11 1.24
N PRO A 62 1.14 -7.36 1.70
CA PRO A 62 2.06 -7.93 2.68
C PRO A 62 3.49 -8.03 2.14
N ALA A 63 4.45 -7.79 3.01
CA ALA A 63 5.88 -7.80 2.70
C ALA A 63 6.68 -8.37 3.87
N THR A 64 7.79 -9.04 3.58
CA THR A 64 8.66 -9.71 4.58
C THR A 64 10.03 -9.06 4.70
N ASP A 65 10.35 -8.08 3.85
CA ASP A 65 11.58 -7.29 3.82
C ASP A 65 11.57 -6.15 4.86
N THR A 66 11.16 -6.48 6.09
CA THR A 66 11.13 -5.56 7.23
C THR A 66 12.44 -5.61 8.00
N ALA A 67 12.70 -4.64 8.88
CA ALA A 67 13.96 -4.60 9.63
C ALA A 67 14.10 -5.79 10.60
N SER A 68 12.99 -6.26 11.16
CA SER A 68 12.89 -7.44 12.04
C SER A 68 12.66 -8.75 11.29
N GLY A 69 12.43 -8.72 9.97
CA GLY A 69 12.05 -9.88 9.17
C GLY A 69 10.63 -10.39 9.42
N LYS A 70 9.82 -9.67 10.21
CA LYS A 70 8.41 -10.02 10.43
C LYS A 70 7.54 -9.65 9.23
N PRO A 71 6.56 -10.49 8.87
CA PRO A 71 5.64 -10.20 7.80
C PRO A 71 4.71 -9.03 8.17
N THR A 72 4.69 -8.00 7.33
CA THR A 72 3.64 -6.98 7.35
C THR A 72 2.38 -7.50 6.67
N VAL A 73 1.23 -7.04 7.12
CA VAL A 73 -0.05 -7.17 6.43
C VAL A 73 -0.15 -6.16 5.30
N ALA A 74 0.33 -4.94 5.55
CA ALA A 74 0.38 -3.86 4.58
C ALA A 74 1.32 -2.76 5.04
N THR A 75 1.84 -1.99 4.08
CA THR A 75 2.54 -0.73 4.34
C THR A 75 1.79 0.42 3.67
N CYS A 76 1.31 1.38 4.45
CA CYS A 76 0.46 2.47 4.00
C CYS A 76 1.20 3.81 4.10
N LYS A 77 1.43 4.48 2.97
CA LYS A 77 2.19 5.75 2.92
C LYS A 77 1.29 6.95 2.72
N ALA A 78 1.47 8.00 3.51
CA ALA A 78 0.76 9.26 3.28
C ALA A 78 1.23 9.91 1.97
N LYS A 79 0.31 10.46 1.17
CA LYS A 79 0.63 11.10 -0.12
C LYS A 79 1.69 12.21 -0.04
N ARG A 80 1.80 12.89 1.11
CA ARG A 80 2.78 13.96 1.35
C ARG A 80 4.07 13.49 2.01
N GLY A 81 4.29 12.18 2.13
CA GLY A 81 5.52 11.58 2.70
C GLY A 81 5.74 11.83 4.20
N ARG A 82 4.75 12.37 4.94
CA ARG A 82 4.91 12.74 6.35
C ARG A 82 4.61 11.62 7.35
N SER A 83 4.11 10.49 6.87
CA SER A 83 3.80 9.31 7.66
C SER A 83 3.87 8.08 6.76
N GLU A 84 4.37 7.00 7.32
CA GLU A 84 4.41 5.68 6.71
C GLU A 84 4.06 4.68 7.81
N TYR A 85 2.98 3.94 7.61
CA TYR A 85 2.50 2.99 8.60
C TYR A 85 2.78 1.58 8.14
N MET A 86 3.59 0.85 8.92
CA MET A 86 3.74 -0.59 8.78
C MET A 86 2.70 -1.27 9.66
N LEU A 87 1.94 -2.18 9.06
CA LEU A 87 0.86 -2.91 9.73
C LEU A 87 1.21 -4.37 9.87
N PHE A 88 0.92 -4.94 11.03
CA PHE A 88 1.23 -6.30 11.42
C PHE A 88 -0.01 -7.01 11.93
N ALA A 89 -0.02 -8.34 11.80
CA ALA A 89 -1.12 -9.16 12.29
C ALA A 89 -1.22 -9.13 13.82
N THR A 90 -0.08 -9.06 14.52
CA THR A 90 -0.02 -9.10 15.98
C THR A 90 0.66 -7.86 16.58
N ALA A 91 0.34 -7.58 17.84
CA ALA A 91 1.00 -6.51 18.58
C ALA A 91 2.48 -6.83 18.87
N ALA A 92 2.82 -8.11 19.02
CA ALA A 92 4.19 -8.55 19.26
C ALA A 92 5.08 -8.24 18.05
N ASP A 93 4.66 -8.66 16.85
CA ASP A 93 5.41 -8.41 15.61
C ASP A 93 5.57 -6.91 15.35
N CYS A 94 4.52 -6.13 15.62
CA CYS A 94 4.58 -4.68 15.50
C CYS A 94 5.64 -4.07 16.43
N ASN A 95 5.65 -4.46 17.71
CA ASN A 95 6.60 -3.92 18.67
C ASN A 95 8.04 -4.34 18.37
N GLU A 96 8.24 -5.59 17.92
CA GLU A 96 9.56 -6.09 17.52
C GLU A 96 10.12 -5.30 16.33
N GLU A 97 9.32 -5.06 15.28
CA GLU A 97 9.72 -4.19 14.18
C GLU A 97 10.03 -2.77 14.66
N ARG A 98 9.12 -2.18 15.44
CA ARG A 98 9.28 -0.81 15.96
C ARG A 98 10.57 -0.64 16.77
N GLU A 99 10.89 -1.61 17.62
CA GLU A 99 12.11 -1.62 18.43
C GLU A 99 13.35 -1.81 17.58
N THR A 100 13.27 -2.66 16.55
CA THR A 100 14.35 -2.85 15.58
C THR A 100 14.61 -1.57 14.79
N GLN A 101 13.57 -0.87 14.34
CA GLN A 101 13.69 0.42 13.66
C GLN A 101 14.33 1.48 14.58
N LEU A 102 13.92 1.53 15.85
CA LEU A 102 14.55 2.41 16.85
C LEU A 102 16.04 2.09 17.04
N ALA A 103 16.39 0.81 17.15
CA ALA A 103 17.77 0.37 17.33
C ALA A 103 18.64 0.70 16.10
N ASN A 104 18.06 0.69 14.90
CA ASN A 104 18.73 1.01 13.64
C ASN A 104 18.82 2.53 13.36
N GLY A 105 18.37 3.38 14.29
CA GLY A 105 18.48 4.83 14.14
C GLY A 105 17.40 5.47 13.25
N ALA A 106 16.31 4.76 12.95
CA ALA A 106 15.13 5.42 12.40
C ALA A 106 14.52 6.29 13.52
N GLY A 107 14.83 7.59 13.57
CA GLY A 107 14.29 8.42 14.64
C GLY A 107 14.93 9.78 14.87
N ASP A 108 15.05 10.60 13.82
CA ASP A 108 15.16 12.07 13.92
C ASP A 108 13.91 12.74 13.33
#